data_AF-A0A2N6L3S8-F1
#
_entry.id   AF-A0A2N6L3S8-F1
#
_cell.length_a   1.000
_cell.length_b   1.000
_cell.length_c   1.000
_cell.angle_alpha   90.00
_cell.angle_beta   90.00
_cell.angle_gamma   90.00
#
_symmetry.space_group_name_H-M   'P 1'
#
loop_
_entity.id
_entity.type
_entity.pdbx_description
1 polymer ?
#
loop_
_entity_poly.entity_id
_entity_poly.type
_entity_poly.pdbx_seq_one_letter_code
_entity_poly.pdbx_strand_id
1 'polypeptide(L)' 'MTPDKTFPVSIFIPGVNDYVEVVGAKCQVIDGKQYLRLVCKTSIGAELLINPSDLQVYFERYAVPF' A
#
# COMPACT_ATOMS: atom_id res chain seq x y z
N MET A 1 14.72 27.10 -0.22
CA MET A 1 14.14 25.79 -0.56
C MET A 1 13.08 25.48 0.46
N THR A 2 11.89 25.06 0.03
CA THR A 2 10.88 24.52 0.95
C THR A 2 11.35 23.13 1.37
N PRO A 3 11.35 22.79 2.67
CA PRO A 3 11.73 21.44 3.11
C PRO A 3 10.74 20.41 2.59
N ASP A 4 11.24 19.19 2.33
CA ASP A 4 10.42 18.07 1.91
C ASP A 4 9.37 17.77 2.98
N LYS A 5 8.14 17.52 2.55
CA LYS A 5 7.02 17.13 3.41
C LYS A 5 6.62 15.70 3.09
N THR A 6 6.58 14.87 4.12
CA THR A 6 6.10 13.49 4.02
C THR A 6 4.66 13.42 4.50
N PHE A 7 3.88 12.55 3.86
CA PHE A 7 2.51 12.24 4.25
C PHE A 7 2.35 10.72 4.30
N PRO A 8 1.53 10.17 5.21
CA PRO A 8 1.19 8.76 5.17
C PRO A 8 0.46 8.45 3.87
N VAL A 9 0.76 7.28 3.28
CA VAL A 9 0.08 6.81 2.07
C VAL A 9 -1.18 6.09 2.50
N SER A 10 -2.34 6.66 2.19
CA SER A 10 -3.65 6.05 2.45
C SER A 10 -4.36 5.70 1.14
N ILE A 11 -4.92 4.50 1.07
CA ILE A 11 -5.58 3.96 -0.11
C ILE A 11 -6.99 3.53 0.27
N PHE A 12 -7.99 3.93 -0.51
CA PHE A 12 -9.33 3.38 -0.33
C PHE A 12 -9.41 1.99 -0.94
N ILE A 13 -9.85 1.01 -0.15
CA ILE A 13 -10.03 -0.38 -0.60
C ILE A 13 -11.53 -0.72 -0.58
N PRO A 14 -12.17 -0.82 -1.76
CA PRO A 14 -13.61 -1.06 -1.85
C PRO A 14 -14.09 -2.33 -1.15
N GLY A 15 -13.28 -3.41 -1.19
CA GLY A 15 -13.64 -4.70 -0.59
C GLY A 15 -13.78 -4.68 0.94
N VAL A 16 -13.16 -3.71 1.61
CA VAL A 16 -13.28 -3.51 3.07
C VAL A 16 -13.99 -2.20 3.42
N ASN A 17 -14.39 -1.42 2.41
CA ASN A 17 -15.01 -0.11 2.54
C ASN A 17 -14.29 0.81 3.54
N ASP A 18 -12.95 0.84 3.46
CA ASP A 18 -12.09 1.59 4.39
C ASP A 18 -10.91 2.23 3.66
N TYR A 19 -10.38 3.31 4.24
CA TYR A 19 -9.08 3.85 3.90
C TYR A 19 -8.01 3.16 4.74
N VAL A 20 -7.06 2.52 4.07
CA VAL A 20 -5.98 1.77 4.72
C VAL A 20 -4.67 2.51 4.54
N GLU A 21 -3.87 2.57 5.60
CA GLU A 21 -2.55 3.19 5.59
C GLU A 21 -1.49 2.15 5.20
N VAL A 22 -0.60 2.47 4.26
CA VAL A 22 0.56 1.62 3.93
C VAL A 22 1.61 1.80 5.02
N VAL A 23 1.83 0.75 5.80
CA VAL A 23 2.78 0.77 6.93
C VAL A 23 4.06 -0.01 6.63
N GLY A 24 4.10 -0.76 5.53
CA GLY A 24 5.30 -1.47 5.11
C GLY A 24 5.07 -2.41 3.92
N ALA A 25 6.03 -3.31 3.72
CA ALA A 25 5.96 -4.35 2.70
C ALA A 25 6.61 -5.63 3.24
N LYS A 26 6.21 -6.78 2.72
CA LYS A 26 6.85 -8.07 3.00
C LYS A 26 6.91 -8.96 1.76
N CYS A 27 7.94 -9.79 1.69
CA CYS A 27 8.04 -10.87 0.72
C CYS A 27 7.48 -12.16 1.32
N GLN A 28 6.64 -12.88 0.58
CA GLN A 28 6.03 -14.13 1.01
C GLN A 28 6.12 -15.19 -0.09
N VAL A 29 6.46 -16.42 0.27
CA VAL A 29 6.45 -17.56 -0.65
C VAL A 29 5.11 -18.28 -0.55
N ILE A 30 4.42 -18.44 -1.68
CA ILE A 30 3.14 -19.15 -1.80
C ILE A 30 3.26 -20.08 -3.01
N ASP A 31 3.02 -21.37 -2.83
CA ASP A 31 3.12 -22.39 -3.89
C ASP A 31 4.45 -22.33 -4.68
N GLY A 32 5.56 -22.13 -3.97
CA GLY A 32 6.90 -22.06 -4.56
C GLY A 32 7.22 -20.75 -5.30
N LYS A 33 6.31 -19.77 -5.32
CA LYS A 33 6.52 -18.47 -5.95
C LYS A 33 6.66 -17.37 -4.89
N GLN A 34 7.58 -16.43 -5.14
CA GLN A 34 7.76 -15.25 -4.29
C GLN A 34 6.78 -14.14 -4.69
N TYR A 35 6.14 -13.54 -3.70
CA TYR A 35 5.20 -12.44 -3.85
C TYR A 35 5.61 -11.27 -2.95
N LEU A 36 5.76 -10.09 -3.54
CA LEU A 36 5.81 -8.84 -2.79
C LEU A 36 4.39 -8.41 -2.44
N ARG A 37 4.15 -8.13 -1.16
CA ARG A 37 2.86 -7.64 -0.67
C ARG A 37 3.07 -6.39 0.17
N LEU A 38 2.17 -5.43 0.03
CA LEU A 38 2.12 -4.28 0.90
C LEU A 38 1.37 -4.66 2.18
N VAL A 39 1.86 -4.17 3.31
CA VAL A 39 1.21 -4.30 4.60
C VAL A 39 0.46 -3.00 4.85
N CYS A 40 -0.85 -3.12 4.97
CA CYS A 40 -1.73 -1.99 5.22
C CYS A 40 -2.45 -2.14 6.56
N LYS A 41 -2.71 -1.03 7.24
CA LYS A 41 -3.47 -0.99 8.49
C LYS A 41 -4.79 -0.28 8.27
N THR A 42 -5.88 -0.94 8.64
CA THR A 42 -7.24 -0.38 8.62
C THR A 42 -7.45 0.62 9.75
N SER A 43 -8.51 1.41 9.66
CA SER A 43 -8.93 2.36 10.70
C SER A 43 -9.18 1.71 12.07
N ILE A 44 -9.57 0.43 12.09
CA ILE A 44 -9.79 -0.35 13.31
C ILE A 44 -8.53 -1.10 13.79
N GLY A 45 -7.40 -0.91 13.12
CA GLY A 45 -6.11 -1.49 13.49
C GLY A 45 -5.84 -2.91 13.00
N ALA A 46 -6.72 -3.50 12.19
CA ALA A 46 -6.48 -4.77 11.53
C ALA A 46 -5.48 -4.61 10.38
N GLU A 47 -4.61 -5.62 10.20
CA GLU A 47 -3.66 -5.67 9.09
C GLU A 47 -4.26 -6.36 7.86
N LEU A 48 -3.99 -5.78 6.69
CA LEU A 48 -4.37 -6.30 5.39
C LEU A 48 -3.13 -6.41 4.51
N LEU A 49 -3.12 -7.44 3.65
CA LEU A 49 -2.06 -7.65 2.67
C LEU A 49 -2.60 -7.38 1.27
N ILE A 50 -1.99 -6.42 0.59
CA ILE A 50 -2.46 -5.94 -0.71
C ILE A 50 -1.42 -6.22 -1.77
N ASN A 51 -1.88 -6.57 -2.97
CA ASN A 51 -1.00 -6.75 -4.12
C ASN A 51 -0.65 -5.36 -4.68
N PRO A 52 0.63 -5.07 -4.99
CA PRO A 52 1.01 -3.80 -5.63
C PRO A 52 0.21 -3.46 -6.90
N SER A 53 -0.26 -4.46 -7.65
CA SER A 53 -1.11 -4.24 -8.83
C SER A 53 -2.45 -3.56 -8.51
N ASP A 54 -2.98 -3.73 -7.30
CA ASP A 54 -4.21 -3.05 -6.85
C ASP A 54 -4.00 -1.53 -6.71
N LEU A 55 -2.74 -1.07 -6.71
CA LEU A 55 -2.37 0.35 -6.58
C LEU A 55 -2.02 1.02 -7.90
N GLN A 56 -2.16 0.33 -9.03
CA GLN A 56 -1.77 0.86 -10.34
C GLN A 56 -2.38 2.25 -10.63
N VAL A 57 -3.66 2.45 -10.26
CA VAL A 57 -4.37 3.74 -10.42
C VAL A 57 -3.69 4.90 -9.68
N TYR A 58 -2.97 4.65 -8.60
CA TYR A 58 -2.24 5.68 -7.86
C TYR A 58 -0.90 6.00 -8.51
N PHE A 59 -0.21 5.00 -9.07
CA PHE A 59 1.03 5.24 -9.84
C PHE A 59 0.78 6.03 -11.14
N GLU A 60 -0.43 5.98 -11.69
CA GLU A 60 -0.83 6.83 -12.81
C GLU A 60 -1.10 8.29 -12.39
N ARG A 61 -1.45 8.53 -11.12
CA ARG A 61 -1.86 9.86 -10.61
C ARG A 61 -0.73 10.64 -9.95
N TYR A 62 0.28 9.95 -9.43
CA TYR A 62 1.37 10.56 -8.66
C TYR A 62 2.73 10.24 -9.28
N ALA A 63 3.63 11.22 -9.25
CA ALA A 63 5.02 10.98 -9.63
C ALA A 63 5.71 10.14 -8.54
N VAL A 64 6.31 9.02 -8.94
CA VAL A 64 7.09 8.14 -8.06
C VAL A 64 8.58 8.41 -8.33
N PRO A 65 9.29 9.13 -7.44
CA PRO A 65 10.74 9.25 -7.54
C PRO A 65 11.36 7.88 -7.20
N PHE A 66 12.30 7.44 -8.04
CA PHE A 66 12.91 6.11 -8.01
C PHE A 66 13.73 5.81 -6.75
#